data_AF-A0A7V1LLY2-F1
#
_entry.id   AF-A0A7V1LLY2-F1
#
_cell.length_a   1.000
_cell.length_b   1.000
_cell.length_c   1.000
_cell.angle_alpha   90.00
_cell.angle_beta   90.00
_cell.angle_gamma   90.00
#
_symmetry.space_group_name_H-M   'P 1'
#
loop_
_entity.id
_entity.type
_entity.pdbx_description
1 polymer ?
#
loop_
_entity_poly.entity_id
_entity_poly.type
_entity_poly.pdbx_seq_one_letter_code
_entity_poly.pdbx_strand_id
1 'polypeptide(L)'
;MDVTSLFANQGSVQYLVDQFMRFEQEPLQILTGKKSKLNSTNQLLSDLDSKLSALQARTKRMTDTFTDYFAARTALSSNTDVLNASATSAAKVGTHSITVDRLASADTRVSQQYDSTAS
;
A
#
# COMPACT_ATOMS: atom_id res chain seq x y z
N MET A 1 36.40 56.31 36.21
CA MET A 1 36.22 54.89 35.84
C MET A 1 35.49 54.87 34.52
N ASP A 2 36.19 54.44 33.49
CA ASP A 2 35.83 54.69 32.09
C ASP A 2 34.87 53.62 31.58
N VAL A 3 33.65 54.03 31.24
CA VAL A 3 32.56 53.17 30.77
C VAL A 3 32.93 52.41 29.49
N THR A 4 33.89 52.90 28.71
CA THR A 4 34.41 52.23 27.51
C THR A 4 35.14 50.91 27.81
N SER A 5 35.79 50.80 28.98
CA SER A 5 36.47 49.56 29.41
C SER A 5 35.51 48.42 29.75
N LEU A 6 34.29 48.73 30.18
CA LEU A 6 33.24 47.75 30.49
C LEU A 6 32.65 47.14 29.21
N PHE A 7 32.48 47.93 28.14
CA PHE A 7 31.99 47.42 26.85
C PHE A 7 33.03 46.57 26.12
N ALA A 8 34.33 46.91 26.21
CA ALA A 8 35.41 46.08 25.67
C ALA A 8 35.55 44.74 26.43
N ASN A 9 35.31 44.73 27.75
CA ASN A 9 35.31 43.52 28.57
C ASN A 9 34.06 42.65 28.30
N GLN A 10 32.89 43.25 28.07
CA GLN A 10 31.68 42.51 27.68
C GLN A 10 31.84 41.79 26.33
N GLY A 11 32.52 42.40 25.35
CA GLY A 11 32.80 41.76 24.07
C GLY A 11 33.78 40.57 24.17
N SER A 12 34.79 40.66 25.04
CA SER A 12 35.75 39.57 25.25
C SER A 12 35.17 38.42 26.10
N VAL A 13 34.31 38.72 27.07
CA VAL A 13 33.55 37.70 27.82
C VAL A 13 32.57 36.98 26.90
N GLN A 14 31.83 37.71 26.04
CA GLN A 14 30.92 37.09 25.08
C GLN A 14 31.66 36.18 24.10
N TYR A 15 32.84 36.58 23.63
CA TYR A 15 33.69 35.77 22.76
C TYR A 15 34.20 34.48 23.43
N LEU A 16 34.57 34.54 24.72
CA LEU A 16 34.96 33.38 25.50
C LEU A 16 33.79 32.43 25.77
N VAL A 17 32.61 32.97 26.07
CA VAL A 17 31.37 32.20 26.23
C VAL A 17 31.02 31.49 24.93
N ASP A 18 31.10 32.18 23.79
CA ASP A 18 30.83 31.57 22.48
C ASP A 18 31.86 30.49 22.12
N GLN A 19 33.15 30.68 22.43
CA GLN A 19 34.15 29.62 22.26
C GLN A 19 33.85 28.40 23.12
N PHE A 20 33.51 28.60 24.40
CA PHE A 20 33.19 27.51 25.32
C PHE A 20 31.91 26.77 24.91
N MET A 21 30.87 27.52 24.51
CA MET A 21 29.63 26.96 23.98
C MET A 21 29.86 26.13 22.72
N ARG A 22 30.76 26.55 21.82
CA ARG A 22 31.11 25.77 20.62
C ARG A 22 31.83 24.47 20.97
N PHE A 23 32.69 24.49 21.99
CA PHE A 23 33.38 23.30 22.48
C PHE A 23 32.40 22.30 23.12
N GLU A 24 31.46 22.77 23.92
CA GLU A 24 30.37 21.96 24.49
C GLU A 24 29.41 21.42 23.42
N GLN A 25 29.26 22.10 22.28
CA GLN A 25 28.40 21.66 21.17
C GLN A 25 29.03 20.56 20.30
N GLU A 26 30.36 20.44 20.25
CA GLU A 26 31.06 19.41 19.49
C GLU A 26 30.62 17.97 19.81
N PRO A 27 30.56 17.52 21.08
CA PRO A 27 30.09 16.17 21.41
C PRO A 27 28.62 15.95 20.99
N LEU A 28 27.78 16.99 21.04
CA LEU A 28 26.41 16.95 20.56
C LEU A 28 26.33 16.75 19.04
N GLN A 29 27.18 17.43 18.28
CA GLN A 29 27.27 17.24 16.83
C GLN A 29 27.77 15.84 16.47
N ILE A 30 28.77 15.32 17.18
CA ILE A 30 29.27 13.95 17.01
C ILE A 30 28.16 12.93 17.28
N LEU A 31 27.41 13.10 18.36
CA LEU A 31 26.32 12.19 18.72
C LEU A 31 25.17 12.24 17.69
N THR A 32 24.84 13.45 17.21
CA THR A 32 23.83 13.65 16.16
C THR A 32 24.28 13.00 14.84
N GLY A 33 25.55 13.13 14.47
CA GLY A 33 26.13 12.45 13.31
C GLY A 33 26.09 10.93 13.43
N LYS A 34 26.43 10.38 14.60
CA LYS A 34 26.31 8.95 14.90
C LYS A 34 24.86 8.47 14.78
N LYS A 35 23.91 9.21 15.34
CA LYS A 35 22.47 8.92 15.25
C LYS A 35 21.99 8.93 13.80
N SER A 36 22.39 9.94 13.02
CA SER A 36 22.03 10.02 11.60
C SER A 36 22.56 8.82 10.83
N LYS A 37 23.83 8.43 11.05
CA LYS A 37 24.43 7.27 10.39
C LYS A 37 23.70 5.97 10.72
N LEU A 38 23.39 5.74 12.00
CA LEU A 38 22.63 4.56 12.43
C LEU A 38 21.21 4.55 11.84
N ASN A 39 20.53 5.70 11.80
CA ASN A 39 19.21 5.81 11.18
C ASN A 39 19.25 5.49 9.69
N SER A 40 20.24 6.01 8.94
CA SER A 40 20.42 5.69 7.52
C SER A 40 20.66 4.19 7.30
N THR A 41 21.49 3.56 8.13
CA THR A 41 21.73 2.12 8.06
C THR A 41 20.45 1.33 8.34
N ASN A 42 19.68 1.70 9.38
CA ASN A 42 18.42 1.05 9.70
C ASN A 42 17.39 1.18 8.57
N GLN A 43 17.29 2.37 7.96
CA GLN A 43 16.40 2.59 6.81
C GLN A 43 16.79 1.70 5.63
N LEU A 44 18.08 1.58 5.33
CA LEU A 44 18.58 0.75 4.24
C LEU A 44 18.32 -0.74 4.49
N LEU A 45 18.51 -1.22 5.72
CA LEU A 45 18.17 -2.59 6.10
C LEU A 45 16.67 -2.86 6.03
N SER A 46 15.84 -1.91 6.48
CA SER A 46 14.38 -2.05 6.43
C SER A 46 13.85 -2.07 4.99
N ASP A 47 14.43 -1.27 4.10
CA ASP A 47 14.09 -1.30 2.67
C ASP A 47 14.52 -2.63 2.03
N LEU A 48 15.71 -3.13 2.38
CA LEU A 48 16.17 -4.44 1.91
C LEU A 48 15.25 -5.57 2.38
N ASP A 49 14.89 -5.59 3.67
CA ASP A 49 13.98 -6.58 4.26
C ASP A 49 12.61 -6.54 3.57
N SER A 50 12.08 -5.34 3.34
CA SER A 50 10.81 -5.15 2.62
C SER A 50 10.87 -5.72 1.21
N LYS A 51 11.96 -5.48 0.48
CA LYS A 51 12.17 -6.01 -0.88
C LYS A 51 12.31 -7.52 -0.89
N LEU A 52 13.05 -8.09 0.06
CA LEU A 52 13.23 -9.54 0.18
C LEU A 52 11.94 -10.25 0.59
N SER A 53 11.18 -9.67 1.53
CA SER A 53 9.86 -10.17 1.93
C SER A 53 8.87 -10.14 0.75
N ALA A 54 8.86 -9.05 -0.02
CA ALA A 54 8.04 -8.95 -1.22
C ALA A 54 8.44 -9.98 -2.29
N LEU A 55 9.74 -10.22 -2.48
CA LEU A 55 10.23 -11.26 -3.38
C LEU A 55 9.83 -12.65 -2.89
N GLN A 56 10.05 -12.96 -1.62
CA GLN A 56 9.67 -14.23 -1.01
C GLN A 56 8.17 -14.50 -1.17
N ALA A 57 7.33 -13.48 -0.95
CA ALA A 57 5.88 -13.60 -1.14
C ALA A 57 5.51 -13.92 -2.60
N ARG A 58 6.19 -13.31 -3.58
CA ARG A 58 5.99 -13.61 -5.01
C ARG A 58 6.45 -15.02 -5.35
N THR A 59 7.63 -15.43 -4.90
CA THR A 59 8.14 -16.80 -5.12
C THR A 59 7.21 -17.84 -4.51
N LYS A 60 6.75 -17.62 -3.27
CA LYS A 60 5.79 -18.51 -2.60
C LYS A 60 4.49 -18.67 -3.40
N ARG A 61 3.96 -17.60 -3.99
CA ARG A 61 2.78 -17.68 -4.87
C ARG A 61 3.04 -18.52 -6.12
N MET A 62 4.25 -18.47 -6.68
CA MET A 62 4.61 -19.23 -7.88
C MET A 62 4.88 -20.71 -7.59
N THR A 63 5.40 -21.02 -6.40
CA THR A 63 5.68 -22.40 -5.96
C THR A 63 4.55 -23.03 -5.16
N ASP A 64 3.40 -22.36 -5.03
CA ASP A 64 2.25 -22.89 -4.31
C ASP A 64 1.68 -24.11 -5.04
N THR A 65 1.84 -25.29 -4.45
CA THR A 65 1.38 -26.57 -4.99
C THR A 65 -0.14 -26.75 -4.91
N PHE A 66 -0.83 -25.94 -4.10
CA PHE A 66 -2.28 -26.04 -3.92
C PHE A 66 -3.06 -25.17 -4.92
N THR A 67 -2.54 -23.98 -5.19
CA THR A 67 -3.16 -23.02 -6.13
C THR A 67 -2.34 -22.97 -7.40
N ASP A 68 -2.69 -23.77 -8.39
CA ASP A 68 -2.06 -23.70 -9.71
C ASP A 68 -2.56 -22.45 -10.46
N TYR A 69 -1.87 -21.32 -10.25
CA TYR A 69 -2.13 -20.06 -10.94
C TYR A 69 -1.88 -20.17 -12.45
N PHE A 70 -1.09 -21.15 -12.91
CA PHE A 70 -0.83 -21.38 -14.34
C PHE A 70 -1.90 -22.24 -15.00
N ALA A 71 -2.72 -22.96 -14.22
CA ALA A 71 -3.93 -23.63 -14.69
C ALA A 71 -5.12 -22.67 -14.90
N ALA A 72 -4.90 -21.35 -14.91
CA ALA A 72 -5.94 -20.38 -15.27
C ALA A 72 -6.45 -20.65 -16.69
N ARG A 73 -7.77 -20.74 -16.85
CA ARG A 73 -8.43 -21.00 -18.13
C ARG A 73 -9.28 -19.79 -18.50
N THR A 74 -9.24 -19.43 -19.79
CA THR A 74 -10.05 -18.35 -20.34
C THR A 74 -11.22 -18.93 -21.12
N ALA A 75 -12.43 -18.43 -20.87
CA ALA A 75 -13.58 -18.72 -21.70
C ALA A 75 -13.77 -17.58 -22.72
N LEU A 76 -13.98 -17.95 -23.99
CA LEU A 76 -14.31 -17.01 -25.06
C LEU A 76 -15.70 -17.37 -25.57
N SER A 77 -16.58 -16.38 -25.63
CA SER A 77 -17.92 -16.51 -26.22
C SER A 77 -17.91 -15.92 -27.62
N SER A 78 -18.57 -16.59 -28.56
CA SER A 78 -18.75 -16.08 -29.93
C SER A 78 -19.73 -14.91 -30.00
N ASN A 79 -20.62 -14.77 -29.01
CA ASN A 79 -21.54 -13.65 -28.90
C ASN A 79 -21.72 -13.23 -27.44
N THR A 80 -20.98 -12.21 -27.01
CA THR A 80 -20.93 -11.72 -25.63
C THR A 80 -22.19 -10.98 -25.19
N ASP A 81 -22.99 -10.48 -26.14
CA ASP A 81 -24.23 -9.75 -25.84
C ASP A 81 -25.36 -10.70 -25.43
N VAL A 82 -25.29 -11.97 -25.86
CA VAL A 82 -26.28 -13.02 -25.56
C VAL A 82 -25.82 -13.90 -24.39
N LEU A 83 -24.53 -14.23 -24.33
CA LEU A 83 -23.97 -15.10 -23.30
C LEU A 83 -22.52 -14.70 -23.00
N ASN A 84 -22.26 -14.34 -21.75
CA ASN A 84 -20.91 -14.23 -21.24
C ASN A 84 -20.53 -15.49 -20.45
N ALA A 85 -19.30 -15.97 -20.61
CA ALA A 85 -18.81 -17.16 -19.95
C ALA A 85 -17.50 -16.87 -19.21
N SER A 86 -17.36 -17.41 -18.00
CA SER A 86 -16.14 -17.37 -17.20
C SER A 86 -15.69 -18.79 -16.88
N ALA A 87 -14.40 -19.10 -17.09
CA ALA A 87 -13.84 -20.40 -16.76
C ALA A 87 -13.10 -20.35 -15.42
N THR A 88 -13.26 -21.41 -14.62
CA THR A 88 -12.44 -21.66 -13.43
C THR A 88 -11.23 -22.53 -13.80
N SER A 89 -10.22 -22.61 -12.93
CA SER A 89 -9.02 -23.43 -13.16
C SER A 89 -9.31 -24.93 -13.36
N ALA A 90 -10.45 -25.41 -12.86
CA ALA A 90 -10.93 -26.79 -13.03
C ALA A 90 -11.78 -27.02 -14.29
N ALA A 91 -12.15 -25.96 -15.04
CA ALA A 91 -13.08 -26.08 -16.17
C ALA A 91 -12.45 -26.83 -17.35
N LYS A 92 -13.04 -27.93 -17.84
CA LYS A 92 -12.44 -28.75 -18.92
C LYS A 92 -12.18 -27.93 -20.20
N VAL A 93 -11.01 -28.13 -20.83
CA VAL A 93 -10.70 -27.51 -22.13
C VAL A 93 -11.56 -28.16 -23.21
N GLY A 94 -12.30 -27.36 -23.96
CA GLY A 94 -13.10 -27.82 -25.08
C GLY A 94 -14.00 -26.72 -25.64
N THR A 95 -14.57 -26.99 -26.81
CA THR A 95 -15.60 -26.13 -27.41
C THR A 95 -16.97 -26.58 -26.95
N HIS A 96 -17.78 -25.65 -26.45
CA HIS A 96 -19.14 -25.90 -26.01
C HIS A 96 -20.13 -25.17 -26.93
N SER A 97 -21.07 -25.90 -27.52
CA SER A 97 -22.15 -25.32 -28.32
C SER A 97 -23.36 -25.10 -27.43
N ILE A 98 -23.80 -23.85 -27.30
CA ILE A 98 -24.90 -23.44 -26.43
C ILE A 98 -25.93 -22.70 -27.29
N THR A 99 -27.19 -23.12 -27.19
CA THR A 99 -28.35 -22.46 -27.81
C THR A 99 -29.24 -21.91 -26.71
N VAL A 100 -29.65 -20.65 -26.81
CA VAL A 100 -30.50 -19.98 -25.80
C VAL A 100 -31.89 -19.78 -26.39
N ASP A 101 -32.86 -20.59 -25.96
CA ASP A 101 -34.23 -20.51 -26.47
C ASP A 101 -35.11 -19.53 -25.69
N ARG A 102 -34.91 -19.44 -24.36
CA ARG A 102 -35.68 -18.56 -23.47
C ARG A 102 -34.89 -18.17 -22.23
N LEU A 103 -34.97 -16.91 -21.83
CA LEU A 103 -34.37 -16.42 -20.59
C LEU A 103 -35.23 -16.79 -19.37
N ALA A 104 -34.56 -17.13 -18.28
CA ALA A 104 -35.22 -17.31 -16.99
C ALA A 104 -35.90 -15.99 -16.58
N SER A 105 -37.19 -16.05 -16.29
CA SER A 105 -37.99 -14.90 -15.84
C SER A 105 -38.44 -15.15 -14.41
N ALA A 106 -38.45 -14.11 -13.58
CA ALA A 106 -39.01 -14.17 -12.23
C ALA A 106 -40.51 -13.86 -12.26
N ASP A 107 -41.31 -14.61 -11.50
CA ASP A 107 -42.75 -14.35 -11.34
C ASP A 107 -42.95 -13.12 -10.43
N THR A 108 -43.78 -12.18 -10.87
CA THR A 108 -44.23 -11.04 -10.06
C THR A 108 -45.74 -11.04 -9.98
N ARG A 109 -46.28 -11.30 -8.78
CA ARG A 109 -47.71 -11.22 -8.51
C ARG A 109 -48.05 -9.84 -7.96
N VAL A 110 -48.88 -9.11 -8.69
CA VAL A 110 -49.50 -7.87 -8.22
C VAL A 110 -50.98 -8.12 -8.00
N SER A 111 -51.44 -7.94 -6.76
CA SER A 111 -52.87 -7.95 -6.43
C SER A 111 -53.44 -6.55 -6.62
N GLN A 112 -54.51 -6.42 -7.39
CA GLN A 112 -55.28 -5.18 -7.44
C GLN A 112 -56.23 -5.18 -6.23
N GLN A 113 -55.97 -4.28 -5.28
CA GLN A 113 -56.87 -4.03 -4.16
C GLN A 113 -58.08 -3.25 -4.68
N TYR A 114 -59.25 -3.90 -4.67
CA TYR A 114 -60.52 -3.24 -4.93
C TYR A 114 -61.07 -2.73 -3.59
N ASP A 115 -60.87 -1.44 -3.32
CA ASP A 115 -61.47 -0.80 -2.15
C ASP A 115 -62.98 -0.62 -2.39
N SER A 116 -63.78 -1.41 -1.67
CA SER A 116 -65.24 -1.27 -1.67
C SER A 116 -65.66 -0.07 -0.82
N THR A 117 -65.55 1.14 -1.39
CA THR A 117 -66.28 2.30 -0.86
C THR A 117 -67.68 2.28 -1.47
N ALA A 118 -68.56 1.43 -0.93
CA ALA A 118 -69.98 1.50 -1.21
C ALA A 118 -70.58 2.68 -0.42
N SER A 119 -71.18 3.62 -1.16
CA SER A 119 -72.01 4.73 -0.64
C SER A 119 -73.38 4.24 -0.20
#